data_AF-A0A7J4AAI5-F1
#
_entry.id   AF-A0A7J4AAI5-F1
#
_cell.length_a   1.000
_cell.length_b   1.000
_cell.length_c   1.000
_cell.angle_alpha   90.00
_cell.angle_beta   90.00
_cell.angle_gamma   90.00
#
_symmetry.space_group_name_H-M   'P 1'
#
loop_
_entity.id
_entity.type
_entity.pdbx_description
1 polymer ?
#
loop_
_entity_poly.entity_id
_entity_poly.type
_entity_poly.pdbx_seq_one_letter_code
_entity_poly.pdbx_strand_id
1 'polypeptide(L)' 'MTLKDVIKSLKRNKRYDLRCPVCRGKNIVKLHSLEWLMPQMYYCIECGYQGNLLVEFEDNNF' A
#
# COMPACT_ATOMS: atom_id res chain seq x y z
N MET A 1 -5.95 20.09 -25.20
CA MET A 1 -5.33 19.22 -24.17
C MET A 1 -4.17 20.00 -23.58
N THR A 2 -4.36 20.54 -22.38
CA THR A 2 -3.52 21.63 -21.85
C THR A 2 -2.48 21.07 -20.88
N LEU A 3 -1.28 21.66 -20.83
CA LEU A 3 -0.24 21.25 -19.87
C LEU A 3 -0.71 21.25 -18.41
N LYS A 4 -1.67 22.12 -18.07
CA LYS A 4 -2.32 22.15 -16.75
C LYS A 4 -3.09 20.87 -16.42
N ASP A 5 -3.68 20.22 -17.41
CA ASP A 5 -4.43 18.96 -17.23
C ASP A 5 -3.48 17.80 -16.96
N VAL A 6 -2.30 17.80 -17.59
CA VAL A 6 -1.22 16.81 -17.40
C VAL A 6 -0.60 16.92 -16.00
N ILE A 7 -0.39 18.14 -15.51
CA ILE A 7 0.13 18.36 -14.15
C ILE A 7 -0.90 17.93 -13.10
N LYS A 8 -2.20 18.14 -13.37
CA LYS A 8 -3.29 17.75 -12.45
C LYS A 8 -3.46 16.24 -12.36
N SER A 9 -3.21 15.49 -13.44
CA SER A 9 -3.21 14.01 -13.41
C SER A 9 -2.00 13.43 -12.69
N LEU A 10 -0.81 14.06 -12.81
CA LEU A 10 0.38 13.69 -12.05
C LEU A 10 0.26 13.96 -10.54
N LYS A 11 -0.51 14.98 -10.15
CA LYS A 11 -0.73 15.36 -8.74
C LYS A 11 -1.77 14.51 -8.01
N ARG A 12 -2.44 13.57 -8.69
CA ARG A 12 -3.28 12.54 -8.05
C ARG A 12 -2.35 11.50 -7.41
N ASN A 13 -1.84 11.82 -6.24
CA ASN A 13 -1.25 10.85 -5.32
C ASN A 13 -2.38 9.89 -4.92
N LYS A 14 -2.59 8.80 -5.67
CA LYS A 14 -3.55 7.75 -5.32
C LYS A 14 -3.14 7.28 -3.92
N ARG A 15 -3.96 7.60 -2.92
CA ARG A 15 -3.78 7.07 -1.58
C ARG A 15 -4.24 5.61 -1.66
N TYR A 16 -3.30 4.70 -1.81
CA TYR A 16 -3.59 3.28 -1.77
C TYR A 16 -3.79 2.89 -0.29
N ASP A 17 -4.95 2.34 0.05
CA ASP A 17 -5.22 1.84 1.40
C ASP A 17 -4.63 0.42 1.47
N LEU A 18 -3.43 0.32 2.01
CA LEU A 18 -2.73 -0.95 2.20
C LEU A 18 -3.41 -1.77 3.31
N ARG A 19 -3.84 -2.98 2.98
CA ARG A 19 -4.52 -3.88 3.93
C ARG A 19 -4.00 -5.31 3.90
N CYS A 20 -4.26 -6.02 5.00
CA CYS A 20 -3.80 -7.39 5.18
C CYS A 20 -4.52 -8.30 4.17
N PRO A 21 -3.81 -9.14 3.42
CA PRO A 21 -4.43 -10.06 2.46
C PRO A 21 -5.32 -11.12 3.13
N VAL A 22 -5.09 -11.40 4.41
CA VAL A 22 -5.81 -12.44 5.16
C VAL A 22 -7.07 -11.87 5.81
N CYS A 23 -6.93 -10.91 6.73
CA CYS A 23 -8.06 -10.40 7.51
C CYS A 23 -8.64 -9.07 6.99
N ARG A 24 -8.01 -8.44 5.97
CA ARG A 24 -8.34 -7.08 5.48
C ARG A 24 -8.21 -5.98 6.55
N GLY A 25 -7.50 -6.28 7.63
CA GLY A 25 -7.10 -5.31 8.64
C GLY A 25 -6.18 -4.23 8.08
N LYS A 26 -6.22 -3.04 8.68
CA LYS A 26 -5.36 -1.90 8.32
C LYS A 26 -4.10 -1.83 9.18
N ASN A 27 -4.08 -2.53 10.32
CA ASN A 27 -2.98 -2.51 11.27
C ASN A 27 -1.84 -3.41 10.81
N ILE A 28 -1.01 -2.88 9.93
CA ILE A 28 0.15 -3.56 9.34
C ILE A 28 1.41 -2.78 9.66
N VAL A 29 2.42 -3.48 10.14
CA VAL A 29 3.75 -2.94 10.40
C VAL A 29 4.74 -3.47 9.38
N LYS A 30 5.65 -2.61 8.95
CA LYS A 30 6.80 -3.01 8.14
C LYS A 30 7.83 -3.66 9.05
N LEU A 31 8.27 -4.85 8.69
CA LEU A 31 9.43 -5.47 9.30
C LEU A 31 10.67 -4.94 8.58
N HIS A 32 11.71 -4.57 9.33
CA HIS A 32 12.96 -4.08 8.74
C HIS A 32 13.55 -5.18 7.85
N SER A 33 13.60 -4.96 6.54
CA SER A 33 14.34 -5.80 5.60
C SER A 33 15.61 -5.06 5.18
N LEU A 34 16.63 -5.82 4.76
CA LEU A 34 17.75 -5.23 4.02
C LEU A 34 17.21 -4.71 2.70
N GLU A 35 16.91 -3.41 2.67
CA GLU A 35 16.14 -2.70 1.63
C GLU A 35 16.71 -2.87 0.21
N TRP A 36 17.98 -3.29 0.08
CA TRP A 36 18.68 -3.45 -1.18
C TRP A 36 18.68 -4.88 -1.75
N LEU A 37 18.42 -5.90 -0.92
CA LEU A 37 18.59 -7.31 -1.32
C LEU A 37 17.33 -8.15 -1.07
N MET A 38 16.50 -7.77 -0.10
CA MET A 38 15.35 -8.56 0.35
C MET A 38 14.04 -7.79 0.16
N PRO A 39 12.97 -8.46 -0.28
CA PRO A 39 11.65 -7.83 -0.39
C PRO A 39 11.19 -7.32 0.97
N GLN A 40 10.43 -6.22 0.95
CA GLN A 40 9.83 -5.63 2.15
C GLN A 40 8.89 -6.64 2.81
N MET A 41 9.16 -6.96 4.07
CA MET A 41 8.30 -7.82 4.87
C MET A 41 7.32 -7.00 5.69
N TYR A 42 6.15 -7.57 5.92
CA TYR A 42 5.03 -6.97 6.64
C TYR A 42 4.50 -7.95 7.68
N TYR A 43 4.02 -7.40 8.80
CA TYR A 43 3.33 -8.13 9.85
C TYR A 43 1.98 -7.48 10.14
N CYS A 44 0.92 -8.28 10.23
CA CYS A 44 -0.41 -7.81 10.62
C CYS A 44 -0.64 -8.04 12.12
N ILE A 45 -0.92 -6.96 12.85
CA ILE A 45 -1.16 -7.01 14.29
C ILE A 45 -2.47 -7.76 14.61
N GLU A 46 -3.46 -7.69 13.72
CA GLU A 46 -4.79 -8.26 13.97
C GLU A 46 -4.85 -9.78 13.83
N CYS A 47 -4.20 -10.35 12.82
CA CYS A 47 -4.29 -11.79 12.53
C CYS A 47 -2.95 -12.54 12.55
N GLY A 48 -1.83 -11.85 12.76
CA GLY A 48 -0.50 -12.45 12.78
C GLY A 48 0.08 -12.79 11.41
N TYR A 49 -0.56 -12.39 10.31
CA TYR A 49 0.00 -12.58 8.96
C TYR A 49 1.41 -11.98 8.87
N GLN A 50 2.36 -12.75 8.36
CA GLN A 50 3.73 -12.31 8.09
C GLN A 50 4.12 -12.68 6.66
N GLY A 51 4.47 -11.69 5.85
CA GLY A 51 4.81 -11.91 4.44
C GLY A 51 5.17 -10.63 3.70
N ASN A 52 5.51 -10.77 2.43
CA ASN A 52 5.93 -9.67 1.55
C ASN A 52 4.79 -9.08 0.70
N LEU A 53 3.54 -9.50 0.94
CA LEU A 53 2.39 -9.13 0.12
C LEU A 53 1.39 -8.29 0.91
N LEU A 54 0.86 -7.25 0.27
CA LEU A 54 -0.24 -6.43 0.75
C LEU A 54 -1.30 -6.30 -0.34
N VAL A 55 -2.55 -6.08 0.09
CA VAL A 55 -3.63 -5.75 -0.85
C VAL A 55 -3.81 -4.24 -0.86
N GLU A 56 -3.63 -3.65 -2.04
CA GLU A 56 -3.94 -2.25 -2.29
C GLU A 56 -5.42 -2.13 -2.65
N PHE A 57 -6.15 -1.34 -1.88
CA PHE A 57 -7.51 -0.95 -2.23
C PHE A 57 -7.48 0.45 -2.86
N GLU A 58 -8.07 0.58 -4.03
CA GLU A 58 -8.37 1.90 -4.59
C GLU A 58 -9.56 2.48 -3.83
N ASP A 59 -9.35 3.62 -3.19
CA ASP A 59 -10.44 4.46 -2.69
C ASP A 59 -11.26 4.95 -3.90
N ASN A 60 -12.24 4.14 -4.31
CA ASN A 60 -13.28 4.56 -5.23
C ASN A 60 -14.19 5.51 -4.47
N ASN A 61 -13.79 6.77 -4.34
CA ASN A 61 -14.72 7.86 -4.03
C ASN A 61 -15.73 7.94 -5.19
N PHE A 62 -16.87 7.27 -5.01
CA PHE A 62 -18.08 7.44 -5.80
C PHE A 62 -18.75 8.78 -5.46
#